data_AF-A0A3N5HD81-F1
#
_entry.id   AF-A0A3N5HD81-F1
#
_cell.length_a   1.000
_cell.length_b   1.000
_cell.length_c   1.000
_cell.angle_alpha   90.00
_cell.angle_beta   90.00
_cell.angle_gamma   90.00
#
_symmetry.space_group_name_H-M   'P 1'
#
loop_
_entity.id
_entity.type
_entity.pdbx_description
1 polymer ?
#
loop_
_entity_poly.entity_id
_entity_poly.type
_entity_poly.pdbx_seq_one_letter_code
_entity_poly.pdbx_strand_id
1 'polypeptide(L)'
;MLRPVPLTKSAFAPFGEVIETGGAVPVAINQGFAERFNDLANIDVASDDGVAAISIFTARPRPLPIAIKLMERHPLGTQAFYPLHDQPWLVLVCHDPQAPESYHAFIASGRQGVNYARNAWHHPLLVLAE
;
A
#
# COMPACT_ATOMS: atom_id res chain seq x y z
N MET A 1 5.17 16.49 -14.09
CA MET A 1 3.80 16.07 -13.72
C MET A 1 3.79 14.55 -13.74
N LEU A 2 3.50 13.94 -12.59
CA LEU A 2 3.51 12.48 -12.44
C LEU A 2 2.15 11.91 -12.87
N ARG A 3 2.14 10.80 -13.62
CA ARG A 3 0.92 10.11 -14.02
C ARG A 3 0.88 8.74 -13.34
N PRO A 4 -0.20 8.39 -12.63
CA PRO A 4 -0.29 7.08 -12.02
C PRO A 4 -0.40 5.98 -13.08
N VAL A 5 0.27 4.86 -12.83
CA VAL A 5 0.17 3.63 -13.61
C VAL A 5 -0.53 2.54 -12.79
N PRO A 6 -1.09 1.47 -13.39
CA PRO A 6 -1.71 0.39 -12.61
C PRO A 6 -0.74 -0.20 -11.56
N LEU A 7 -1.24 -0.44 -10.35
CA LEU A 7 -0.47 -1.13 -9.32
C LEU A 7 -0.29 -2.61 -9.69
N THR A 8 0.96 -3.09 -9.67
CA THR A 8 1.30 -4.50 -9.83
C THR A 8 2.34 -4.92 -8.80
N LYS A 9 2.34 -6.21 -8.44
CA LYS A 9 3.34 -6.79 -7.54
C LYS A 9 4.78 -6.50 -7.99
N SER A 10 5.07 -6.67 -9.28
CA SER A 10 6.43 -6.49 -9.81
C SER A 10 6.88 -5.03 -9.81
N ALA A 11 5.99 -4.09 -10.14
CA ALA A 11 6.34 -2.67 -10.16
C ALA A 11 6.46 -2.07 -8.75
N PHE A 12 5.76 -2.66 -7.77
CA PHE A 12 5.77 -2.19 -6.38
C PHE A 12 6.83 -2.87 -5.49
N ALA A 13 7.39 -4.00 -5.92
CA ALA A 13 8.39 -4.78 -5.17
C ALA A 13 9.55 -3.97 -4.54
N PRO A 14 10.09 -2.90 -5.17
CA PRO A 14 11.14 -2.09 -4.54
C PRO A 14 10.69 -1.31 -3.29
N PHE A 15 9.38 -1.13 -3.10
CA PHE A 15 8.79 -0.31 -2.04
C PHE A 15 8.03 -1.13 -0.99
N GLY A 16 7.75 -2.40 -1.28
CA GLY A 16 7.00 -3.29 -0.41
C GLY A 16 6.21 -4.34 -1.19
N GLU A 17 5.03 -4.69 -0.68
CA GLU A 17 4.22 -5.79 -1.18
C GLU A 17 2.81 -5.30 -1.56
N VAL A 18 2.22 -5.92 -2.58
CA VAL A 18 0.81 -5.70 -2.94
C VAL A 18 -0.03 -6.81 -2.33
N ILE A 19 -1.01 -6.42 -1.51
CA ILE A 19 -1.96 -7.33 -0.87
C ILE A 19 -3.14 -7.51 -1.82
N GLU A 20 -3.15 -8.63 -2.54
CA GLU A 20 -4.24 -9.02 -3.44
C GLU A 20 -4.25 -10.53 -3.67
N THR A 21 -5.41 -11.08 -4.02
CA THR A 21 -5.56 -12.51 -4.37
C THR A 21 -5.05 -12.83 -5.77
N GLY A 22 -4.97 -11.83 -6.66
CA GLY A 22 -4.47 -11.98 -8.03
C GLY A 22 -3.07 -12.58 -8.07
N GLY A 23 -2.91 -13.69 -8.79
CA GLY A 23 -1.63 -14.40 -8.93
C GLY A 23 -1.16 -15.16 -7.68
N ALA A 24 -1.95 -15.20 -6.60
CA ALA A 24 -1.69 -16.06 -5.45
C ALA A 24 -2.42 -17.40 -5.60
N VAL A 25 -1.84 -18.47 -5.08
CA VAL A 25 -2.45 -19.82 -5.10
C VAL A 25 -3.27 -19.98 -3.82
N PRO A 26 -4.61 -20.17 -3.91
CA PRO A 26 -5.44 -20.38 -2.73
C PRO A 26 -5.18 -21.76 -2.13
N VAL A 27 -5.31 -21.84 -0.80
CA VAL A 27 -5.41 -23.11 -0.07
C VAL A 27 -6.86 -23.27 0.35
N ALA A 28 -7.51 -24.37 -0.07
CA ALA A 28 -8.82 -24.74 0.42
C ALA A 28 -8.74 -25.09 1.92
N ILE A 29 -9.55 -24.42 2.73
CA ILE A 29 -9.67 -24.64 4.17
C ILE A 29 -11.15 -24.86 4.52
N ASN A 30 -11.44 -25.16 5.79
CA ASN A 30 -12.81 -25.39 6.28
C ASN A 30 -13.58 -26.38 5.40
N GLN A 31 -13.00 -27.55 5.12
CA GLN A 31 -13.62 -28.58 4.28
C GLN A 31 -14.05 -28.08 2.88
N GLY A 32 -13.38 -27.06 2.34
CA GLY A 32 -13.69 -26.48 1.03
C GLY A 32 -14.69 -25.31 1.07
N PHE A 33 -15.15 -24.88 2.25
CA PHE A 33 -16.04 -23.71 2.38
C PHE A 33 -15.31 -22.36 2.39
N ALA A 34 -13.98 -22.34 2.39
CA ALA A 34 -13.20 -21.11 2.28
C ALA A 34 -11.87 -21.31 1.55
N GLU A 35 -11.41 -20.26 0.89
CA GLU A 35 -10.08 -20.17 0.29
C GLU A 35 -9.23 -19.23 1.14
N ARG A 36 -8.02 -19.69 1.49
CA ARG A 36 -7.02 -18.89 2.20
C ARG A 36 -5.88 -18.54 1.25
N PHE A 37 -5.61 -17.26 1.09
CA PHE A 37 -4.44 -16.75 0.37
C PHE A 37 -3.37 -16.39 1.40
N ASN A 38 -2.30 -17.19 1.45
CA ASN A 38 -1.28 -17.06 2.49
C ASN A 38 -0.27 -15.97 2.14
N ASP A 39 0.35 -15.40 3.18
CA ASP A 39 1.60 -14.64 3.11
C ASP A 39 1.59 -13.52 2.05
N LEU A 40 0.47 -12.80 1.95
CA LEU A 40 0.31 -11.69 1.01
C LEU A 40 1.10 -10.43 1.42
N ALA A 41 1.52 -10.35 2.68
CA ALA A 41 2.41 -9.31 3.20
C ALA A 41 3.13 -9.79 4.46
N ASN A 42 4.39 -9.37 4.62
CA ASN A 42 5.17 -9.58 5.84
C ASN A 42 5.06 -8.35 6.77
N ILE A 43 4.52 -8.54 7.97
CA ILE A 43 4.38 -7.47 8.97
C ILE A 43 5.60 -7.46 9.88
N ASP A 44 6.55 -6.56 9.61
CA ASP A 44 7.75 -6.36 10.41
C ASP A 44 7.59 -5.10 11.27
N VAL A 45 7.26 -5.26 12.55
CA VAL A 45 7.00 -4.16 13.50
C VAL A 45 7.67 -4.37 14.86
N ALA A 46 8.51 -5.38 15.01
CA ALA A 46 9.06 -5.80 16.30
C ALA A 46 10.25 -4.95 16.78
N SER A 47 10.69 -3.95 16.01
CA SER A 47 11.74 -3.03 16.45
C SER A 47 11.25 -2.23 17.65
N ASP A 48 12.14 -2.01 18.62
CA ASP A 48 11.85 -1.26 19.86
C ASP A 48 10.61 -1.76 20.61
N ASP A 49 10.48 -3.09 20.73
CA ASP A 49 9.34 -3.78 21.39
C ASP A 49 7.97 -3.41 20.78
N GLY A 50 7.96 -3.02 19.50
CA GLY A 50 6.76 -2.66 18.77
C GLY A 50 5.78 -3.83 18.63
N VAL A 51 4.49 -3.49 18.65
CA VAL A 51 3.38 -4.44 18.53
C VAL A 51 2.48 -4.01 17.37
N ALA A 52 1.99 -4.98 16.61
CA ALA A 52 1.06 -4.71 15.53
C ALA A 52 -0.23 -4.07 16.06
N ALA A 53 -0.64 -2.97 15.43
CA ALA A 53 -1.90 -2.31 15.69
C ALA A 53 -2.79 -2.35 14.45
N ILE A 54 -4.10 -2.46 14.68
CA ILE A 54 -5.11 -2.37 13.63
C ILE A 54 -5.90 -1.08 13.85
N SER A 55 -6.10 -0.32 12.79
CA SER A 55 -6.79 0.97 12.84
C SER A 55 -7.62 1.16 11.56
N ILE A 56 -8.67 1.96 11.67
CA ILE A 56 -9.52 2.35 10.54
C ILE A 56 -9.28 3.82 10.27
N PHE A 57 -8.98 4.14 9.01
CA PHE A 57 -8.78 5.50 8.55
C PHE A 57 -9.96 5.92 7.69
N THR A 58 -10.60 7.03 8.03
CA THR A 58 -11.58 7.70 7.18
C THR A 58 -10.92 8.92 6.55
N ALA A 59 -10.84 8.94 5.23
CA ALA A 59 -10.10 9.95 4.48
C ALA A 59 -11.00 10.78 3.59
N ARG A 60 -10.49 11.90 3.08
CA ARG A 60 -11.20 12.75 2.12
C ARG A 60 -10.33 13.02 0.89
N PRO A 61 -10.93 13.12 -0.32
CA PRO A 61 -10.18 13.48 -1.52
C PRO A 61 -9.50 14.84 -1.39
N ARG A 62 -8.32 14.97 -2.00
CA ARG A 62 -7.60 16.26 -2.09
C ARG A 62 -8.03 17.01 -3.37
N PRO A 63 -7.95 18.36 -3.39
CA PRO A 63 -8.19 19.12 -4.62
C PRO A 63 -7.26 18.68 -5.76
N LEU A 64 -7.78 18.65 -6.99
CA LEU A 64 -7.01 18.35 -8.19
C LEU A 64 -6.49 19.63 -8.85
N PRO A 65 -5.25 19.62 -9.39
CA PRO A 65 -4.26 18.54 -9.29
C PRO A 65 -3.72 18.40 -7.85
N ILE A 66 -3.48 17.16 -7.42
CA ILE A 66 -2.96 16.89 -6.06
C ILE A 66 -1.52 17.41 -5.96
N ALA A 67 -1.30 18.40 -5.12
CA ALA A 67 0.04 18.88 -4.79
C ALA A 67 0.70 17.95 -3.77
N ILE A 68 1.81 17.32 -4.16
CA ILE A 68 2.64 16.50 -3.29
C ILE A 68 3.58 17.42 -2.52
N LYS A 69 3.34 17.56 -1.21
CA LYS A 69 4.09 18.47 -0.32
C LYS A 69 4.80 17.76 0.83
N LEU A 70 4.54 16.47 1.01
CA LEU A 70 5.01 15.67 2.12
C LEU A 70 5.31 14.26 1.62
N MET A 71 6.44 13.70 2.04
CA MET A 71 6.70 12.27 2.01
C MET A 71 7.10 11.86 3.42
N GLU A 72 6.71 10.66 3.82
CA GLU A 72 7.01 10.10 5.13
C GLU A 72 7.57 8.68 4.99
N ARG A 73 8.13 8.17 6.07
CA ARG A 73 8.63 6.80 6.17
C ARG A 73 8.59 6.33 7.62
N HIS A 74 8.57 5.02 7.81
CA HIS A 74 8.56 4.39 9.13
C HIS A 74 9.83 3.53 9.31
N PRO A 75 10.88 4.05 9.98
CA PRO A 75 12.15 3.33 10.11
C PRO A 75 12.07 2.06 10.97
N LEU A 76 11.07 1.94 11.84
CA LEU A 76 10.95 0.87 12.84
C LEU A 76 9.97 -0.24 12.44
N GLY A 77 9.17 -0.04 11.39
CA GLY A 77 8.31 -1.11 10.93
C GLY A 77 7.65 -0.85 9.58
N THR A 78 6.99 -1.88 9.08
CA THR A 78 6.13 -1.83 7.90
C THR A 78 4.82 -1.13 8.21
N GLN A 79 4.12 -0.67 7.18
CA GLN A 79 2.77 -0.15 7.32
C GLN A 79 1.90 -0.63 6.16
N ALA A 80 0.79 -1.28 6.51
CA ALA A 80 -0.17 -1.79 5.53
C ALA A 80 -1.44 -0.95 5.47
N PHE A 81 -1.91 -0.70 4.25
CA PHE A 81 -3.23 -0.17 3.97
C PHE A 81 -3.98 -1.12 3.04
N TYR A 82 -5.23 -1.43 3.40
CA TYR A 82 -6.14 -2.20 2.56
C TYR A 82 -7.49 -1.47 2.48
N PRO A 83 -8.04 -1.23 1.27
CA PRO A 83 -9.30 -0.52 1.13
C PRO A 83 -10.47 -1.38 1.64
N LEU A 84 -11.36 -0.77 2.43
CA LEU A 84 -12.60 -1.43 2.89
C LEU A 84 -13.78 -1.22 1.94
N HIS A 85 -13.62 -0.36 0.94
CA HIS A 85 -14.58 -0.13 -0.14
C HIS A 85 -13.94 -0.52 -1.47
N ASP A 86 -14.71 -1.11 -2.39
CA ASP A 86 -14.23 -1.45 -3.73
C ASP A 86 -14.14 -0.20 -4.62
N GLN A 87 -13.21 0.71 -4.25
CA GLN A 87 -12.93 1.96 -4.94
C GLN A 87 -11.43 2.09 -5.21
N PRO A 88 -11.04 2.59 -6.40
CA PRO A 88 -9.64 2.82 -6.69
C PRO A 88 -9.06 3.93 -5.81
N TRP A 89 -7.77 3.81 -5.50
CA TRP A 89 -7.05 4.78 -4.68
C TRP A 89 -5.62 4.94 -5.19
N LEU A 90 -4.95 6.02 -4.78
CA LEU A 90 -3.62 6.35 -5.24
C LEU A 90 -2.57 5.98 -4.19
N VAL A 91 -1.49 5.36 -4.67
CA VAL A 91 -0.29 5.07 -3.90
C VAL A 91 0.86 5.87 -4.50
N LEU A 92 1.59 6.60 -3.67
CA LEU A 92 2.75 7.38 -4.10
C LEU A 92 3.93 7.02 -3.24
N VAL A 93 5.03 6.62 -3.90
CA VAL A 93 6.28 6.20 -3.27
C VAL A 93 7.46 6.83 -4.00
N CYS A 94 8.61 6.87 -3.34
CA CYS A 94 9.86 7.26 -3.99
C CYS A 94 11.07 6.58 -3.34
N HIS A 95 12.22 6.63 -4.01
CA HIS A 95 13.49 6.23 -3.38
C HIS A 95 14.16 7.41 -2.69
N ASP A 96 14.02 8.62 -3.23
CA ASP A 96 14.57 9.85 -2.66
C ASP A 96 13.59 11.02 -2.85
N PRO A 97 13.04 11.61 -1.78
CA PRO A 97 12.10 12.72 -1.90
C PRO A 97 12.71 14.00 -2.51
N GLN A 98 14.05 14.12 -2.56
CA GLN A 98 14.76 15.23 -3.20
C GLN A 98 14.95 15.05 -4.71
N ALA A 99 14.71 13.85 -5.23
CA ALA A 99 14.91 13.48 -6.63
C ALA A 99 13.54 13.22 -7.32
N PRO A 100 12.99 14.18 -8.08
CA PRO A 100 11.68 14.06 -8.71
C PRO A 100 11.47 12.82 -9.59
N GLU A 101 12.54 12.34 -10.24
CA GLU A 101 12.56 11.15 -11.09
C GLU A 101 12.43 9.84 -10.32
N SER A 102 12.65 9.87 -9.01
CA SER A 102 12.53 8.68 -8.15
C SER A 102 11.07 8.40 -7.72
N TYR A 103 10.14 9.32 -8.03
CA TYR A 103 8.74 9.19 -7.65
C TYR A 103 7.98 8.25 -8.58
N HIS A 104 7.20 7.35 -7.98
CA HIS A 104 6.34 6.40 -8.66
C HIS A 104 4.92 6.55 -8.11
N ALA A 105 3.96 6.85 -8.99
CA ALA A 105 2.55 6.88 -8.65
C ALA A 105 1.87 5.64 -9.22
N PHE A 106 1.08 4.99 -8.37
CA PHE A 106 0.26 3.85 -8.75
C PHE A 106 -1.22 4.15 -8.52
N ILE A 107 -2.08 3.62 -9.38
CA ILE A 107 -3.50 3.47 -9.12
C ILE A 107 -3.76 2.02 -8.70
N ALA A 108 -4.09 1.86 -7.43
CA ALA A 108 -4.54 0.59 -6.87
C ALA A 108 -6.04 0.44 -7.13
N SER A 109 -6.48 -0.77 -7.46
CA SER A 109 -7.92 -1.09 -7.50
C SER A 109 -8.51 -1.13 -6.09
N GLY A 110 -9.84 -1.17 -5.99
CA GLY A 110 -10.55 -1.38 -4.72
C GLY A 110 -10.37 -2.75 -4.09
N ARG A 111 -9.60 -3.64 -4.73
CA ARG A 111 -9.27 -4.99 -4.25
C ARG A 111 -7.76 -5.20 -4.08
N GLN A 112 -7.01 -4.11 -4.02
CA GLN A 112 -5.57 -4.10 -3.80
C GLN A 112 -5.24 -3.23 -2.60
N GLY A 113 -4.58 -3.83 -1.61
CA GLY A 113 -3.84 -3.12 -0.57
C GLY A 113 -2.36 -3.06 -0.87
N VAL A 114 -1.62 -2.33 -0.04
CA VAL A 114 -0.15 -2.32 -0.04
C VAL A 114 0.36 -2.49 1.38
N ASN A 115 1.51 -3.14 1.50
CA ASN A 115 2.35 -3.10 2.70
C ASN A 115 3.64 -2.38 2.32
N TYR A 116 3.87 -1.19 2.85
CA TYR A 116 5.13 -0.48 2.65
C TYR A 116 6.24 -1.18 3.44
N ALA A 117 7.36 -1.44 2.78
CA ALA A 117 8.55 -1.95 3.45
C ALA A 117 9.03 -0.95 4.52
N ARG A 118 9.67 -1.48 5.56
CA ARG A 118 10.30 -0.65 6.59
C ARG A 118 11.19 0.40 5.94
N ASN A 119 11.07 1.64 6.41
CA ASN A 119 11.85 2.80 5.96
C ASN A 119 11.62 3.23 4.49
N ALA A 120 10.63 2.66 3.79
CA ALA A 120 10.25 3.10 2.44
C ALA A 120 9.56 4.47 2.49
N TRP A 121 9.96 5.37 1.59
CA TRP A 121 9.29 6.66 1.43
C TRP A 121 7.95 6.48 0.72
N HIS A 122 6.90 7.01 1.32
CA HIS A 122 5.56 7.02 0.77
C HIS A 122 4.83 8.31 1.15
N HIS A 123 3.77 8.63 0.44
CA HIS A 123 2.85 9.70 0.82
C HIS A 123 1.74 9.12 1.70
N PRO A 124 1.19 9.88 2.67
CA PRO A 124 -0.04 9.51 3.35
C PRO A 124 -1.14 9.13 2.34
N LEU A 125 -1.98 8.16 2.69
CA LEU A 125 -3.06 7.63 1.84
C LEU A 125 -3.82 8.71 1.03
N LEU A 126 -4.03 8.44 -0.26
CA LEU A 126 -4.68 9.33 -1.22
C LEU A 126 -5.93 8.65 -1.79
N VAL A 127 -7.11 9.10 -1.35
CA VAL A 127 -8.40 8.61 -1.86
C VAL A 127 -8.94 9.47 -2.99
N LEU A 128 -9.69 8.85 -3.90
CA LEU A 128 -10.30 9.50 -5.07
C LEU A 128 -11.79 9.83 -4.87
N ALA A 129 -12.43 9.15 -3.93
CA ALA A 129 -13.84 9.32 -3.57
C ALA A 129 -13.99 9.37 -2.03
N GLU A 130 -15.17 9.79 -1.57
CA GLU A 130 -15.56 9.73 -0.16
C GLU A 130 -15.83 8.30 0.33
#